data_AF-A0AAE0A0B3-F1
#
_entry.id   AF-A0AAE0A0B3-F1
#
_cell.length_a   1.000
_cell.length_b   1.000
_cell.length_c   1.000
_cell.angle_alpha   90.00
_cell.angle_beta   90.00
_cell.angle_gamma   90.00
#
_symmetry.space_group_name_H-M   'P 1'
#
loop_
_entity.id
_entity.type
_entity.pdbx_description
1 polymer ?
#
loop_
_entity_poly.entity_id
_entity_poly.type
_entity_poly.pdbx_seq_one_letter_code
_entity_poly.pdbx_strand_id
1 'polypeptide(L)' 'MITCPILAEQFFNEPFIVKVSRIGERVGAIVPSKWREEEQCGVMVKSEEIEKAMDLMMIMDEEEGGKNHKRKRAS' A
#
# COMPACT_ATOMS: atom_id res chain seq x y z
N MET A 1 -4.72 1.46 2.26
CA MET A 1 -3.66 2.43 1.87
C MET A 1 -2.65 1.74 0.97
N ILE A 2 -2.22 2.35 -0.14
CA ILE A 2 -1.20 1.75 -1.01
C ILE A 2 0.16 2.37 -0.67
N THR A 3 1.17 1.53 -0.43
CA THR A 3 2.55 1.96 -0.15
C THR A 3 3.43 1.75 -1.36
N CYS A 4 4.05 2.82 -1.86
CA CYS A 4 5.05 2.79 -2.93
C CYS A 4 6.32 3.50 -2.46
N PRO A 5 7.22 2.79 -1.75
CA PRO A 5 8.40 3.41 -1.16
C PRO A 5 9.40 3.80 -2.25
N ILE A 6 9.87 5.04 -2.20
CA ILE A 6 10.87 5.60 -3.13
C ILE A 6 12.17 5.97 -2.43
N LEU A 7 12.16 6.15 -1.11
CA LEU A 7 13.32 6.57 -0.30
C LEU A 7 13.42 5.74 0.99
N ALA A 8 14.63 5.63 1.53
CA ALA A 8 14.98 4.78 2.68
C ALA A 8 14.00 4.91 3.87
N GLU A 9 13.56 6.11 4.23
CA GLU A 9 12.63 6.33 5.36
C GLU A 9 11.26 5.66 5.16
N GLN A 10 10.76 5.62 3.92
CA GLN A 10 9.48 5.00 3.62
C GLN A 10 9.55 3.48 3.72
N PHE A 11 10.70 2.89 3.43
CA PHE A 11 10.94 1.45 3.63
C PHE A 11 10.91 1.04 5.11
N PHE A 12 11.21 1.96 6.04
CA PHE A 12 11.10 1.67 7.49
C PHE A 12 9.65 1.73 8.00
N ASN A 13 8.82 2.61 7.42
CA ASN A 13 7.42 2.76 7.82
C ASN A 13 6.50 1.72 7.17
N GLU A 14 6.84 1.23 5.98
CA GLU A 14 6.04 0.26 5.23
C GLU A 14 5.73 -1.03 6.02
N PRO A 15 6.68 -1.70 6.71
CA PRO A 15 6.40 -2.91 7.47
C PRO A 15 5.34 -2.72 8.56
N PHE A 16 5.30 -1.54 9.18
CA PHE A 16 4.30 -1.23 10.21
C PHE A 16 2.90 -1.15 9.62
N ILE A 17 2.76 -0.55 8.43
CA ILE A 17 1.48 -0.40 7.74
C ILE A 17 0.98 -1.75 7.18
N VAL A 18 1.86 -2.47 6.48
CA VAL A 18 1.50 -3.67 5.71
C VAL A 18 1.45 -4.91 6.59
N LYS A 19 2.47 -5.14 7.43
CA LYS A 19 2.60 -6.40 8.18
C LYS A 19 1.96 -6.34 9.56
N VAL A 20 2.14 -5.22 10.27
CA VAL A 20 1.65 -5.06 11.64
C VAL A 20 0.19 -4.63 11.65
N SER A 21 -0.10 -3.49 11.02
CA SER A 21 -1.45 -2.92 11.01
C SER A 21 -2.37 -3.61 10.00
N ARG A 22 -1.82 -4.18 8.92
CA ARG A 22 -2.57 -4.86 7.84
C ARG A 22 -3.65 -3.97 7.20
N ILE A 23 -3.40 -2.67 7.16
CA ILE A 23 -4.31 -1.65 6.59
C ILE A 23 -3.84 -1.13 5.23
N GLY A 24 -2.80 -1.74 4.68
CA GLY A 24 -2.24 -1.31 3.42
C GLY A 24 -1.55 -2.40 2.64
N GLU A 25 -1.53 -2.19 1.33
CA GLU A 25 -0.93 -3.07 0.34
C GLU A 25 0.35 -2.44 -0.20
N ARG A 26 1.34 -3.27 -0.52
CA ARG A 26 2.64 -2.82 -1.05
C ARG A 26 2.64 -2.87 -2.56
N VAL A 27 3.14 -1.81 -3.19
CA VAL A 27 3.30 -1.69 -4.64
C VAL A 27 4.68 -1.11 -4.97
N GLY A 28 5.29 -1.57 -6.05
CA GLY A 28 6.55 -1.00 -6.54
C GLY A 28 7.80 -1.55 -5.84
N ALA A 29 8.74 -0.67 -5.47
CA ALA A 29 10.09 -1.07 -5.11
C ALA A 29 10.14 -2.04 -3.92
N ILE A 30 10.73 -3.21 -4.16
CA ILE A 30 10.87 -4.27 -3.16
C ILE A 30 12.10 -4.03 -2.26
N VAL A 31 13.09 -3.30 -2.77
CA VAL A 31 14.36 -2.99 -2.11
C VAL A 31 14.68 -1.51 -2.27
N PRO A 32 15.29 -0.87 -1.25
CA PRO A 32 15.75 0.50 -1.37
C PRO A 32 16.80 0.59 -2.47
N SER A 33 16.61 1.54 -3.38
CA SER A 33 17.63 1.87 -4.36
C SER A 33 18.87 2.42 -3.64
N LYS A 34 20.05 2.26 -4.22
CA LYS A 34 21.25 2.87 -3.64
C LYS A 34 21.08 4.39 -3.75
N TRP A 35 21.43 5.11 -2.68
CA TRP A 35 21.35 6.58 -2.54
C TRP A 35 21.93 7.42 -3.71
N ARG A 36 22.71 6.83 -4.63
CA ARG A 36 23.25 7.48 -5.84
C ARG A 36 22.52 7.15 -7.15
N GLU A 37 21.71 6.10 -7.18
CA GLU A 37 20.94 5.65 -8.35
C GLU A 37 19.48 6.17 -8.34
N GLU A 38 19.02 6.67 -7.20
CA GLU A 38 17.66 7.23 -7.01
C GLU A 38 17.33 8.37 -7.98
N GLU A 39 18.32 9.21 -8.33
CA GLU A 39 18.14 10.35 -9.23
C GLU A 39 18.15 9.96 -10.72
N GLN A 40 18.68 8.77 -11.05
CA GLN A 40 18.84 8.29 -12.43
C GLN A 40 17.77 7.28 -12.85
N CYS A 41 17.22 6.53 -11.88
CA CYS A 41 16.22 5.51 -12.12
C CYS A 41 15.15 5.61 -11.03
N GLY A 42 14.07 6.36 -11.29
CA GLY A 42 12.90 6.35 -10.44
C GLY A 42 12.31 4.94 -10.33
N VAL A 43 11.59 4.67 -9.24
CA VAL A 43 10.92 3.37 -9.04
C VAL A 43 9.92 3.13 -10.18
N MET A 44 10.22 2.19 -11.06
CA MET A 44 9.29 1.74 -12.08
C MET A 44 8.31 0.73 -11.49
N VAL A 45 7.02 1.05 -11.59
CA VAL A 45 5.92 0.17 -11.20
C VAL A 45 5.14 -0.20 -12.44
N LYS A 46 4.79 -1.48 -12.60
CA LYS A 46 3.91 -1.88 -13.70
C LYS A 46 2.48 -1.44 -13.42
N SER A 47 1.75 -1.00 -14.44
CA SER A 47 0.32 -0.64 -14.31
C SER A 47 -0.52 -1.79 -13.74
N GLU A 48 -0.19 -3.03 -14.12
CA GLU A 48 -0.85 -4.24 -13.62
C GLU A 48 -0.69 -4.43 -12.10
N GLU A 49 0.44 -4.00 -11.53
CA GLU A 49 0.65 -4.08 -10.08
C GLU A 49 -0.19 -3.03 -9.35
N ILE A 50 -0.38 -1.86 -9.96
CA ILE A 50 -1.25 -0.81 -9.44
C ILE A 50 -2.70 -1.29 -9.48
N GLU A 51 -3.15 -1.84 -10.62
CA GLU A 51 -4.52 -2.34 -10.80
C GLU A 51 -4.85 -3.44 -9.78
N LYS A 52 -3.97 -4.44 -9.62
CA LYS A 52 -4.13 -5.49 -8.61
C LYS A 52 -4.21 -4.94 -7.18
N ALA A 53 -3.39 -3.96 -6.84
CA ALA A 53 -3.43 -3.36 -5.51
C ALA A 53 -4.70 -2.54 -5.27
N MET A 54 -5.24 -1.91 -6.31
CA MET A 54 -6.52 -1.21 -6.24
C MET A 54 -7.67 -2.21 -6.01
N ASP A 55 -7.70 -3.31 -6.76
CA ASP A 55 -8.72 -4.36 -6.60
C ASP A 55 -8.70 -4.95 -5.19
N LEU A 56 -7.52 -5.31 -4.68
CA LEU A 56 -7.35 -5.83 -3.32
C LEU A 56 -7.82 -4.83 -2.27
N MET A 57 -7.50 -3.54 -2.45
CA MET A 57 -7.93 -2.49 -1.52
C MET A 57 -9.45 -2.29 -1.52
N MET A 58 -10.09 -2.32 -2.69
CA MET A 58 -11.56 -2.23 -2.77
C MET A 58 -12.25 -3.40 -2.07
N ILE A 59 -11.73 -4.61 -2.21
CA ILE A 59 -12.25 -5.80 -1.53
C ILE A 59 -12.11 -5.67 -0.01
N MET A 60 -10.98 -5.17 0.49
CA MET A 60 -10.76 -4.95 1.92
C MET A 60 -11.76 -3.91 2.49
N ASP A 61 -12.02 -2.84 1.76
CA ASP A 61 -13.00 -1.82 2.17
C ASP A 61 -14.45 -2.35 2.14
N GLU A 62 -14.79 -3.28 1.27
CA GLU A 62 -16.14 -3.91 1.27
C GLU A 62 -16.35 -4.83 2.48
N GLU A 63 -15.34 -5.62 2.86
CA GLU A 63 -15.41 -6.50 4.04
C GLU A 63 -15.49 -5.71 5.36
N GLU A 64 -14.83 -4.55 5.44
CA GLU A 64 -14.83 -3.68 6.62
C GLU A 64 -16.03 -2.70 6.62
N GLY A 65 -16.36 -2.16 5.44
CA GLY A 65 -17.50 -1.27 5.19
C GLY A 65 -18.86 -1.95 5.38
N GLY A 66 -18.96 -3.25 5.12
CA GLY A 66 -20.15 -4.07 5.41
C GLY A 66 -20.43 -4.22 6.92
N LYS A 67 -19.41 -4.13 7.77
CA LYS A 67 -19.54 -4.15 9.24
C LYS A 67 -19.86 -2.76 9.81
N ASN A 68 -19.34 -1.70 9.20
CA ASN A 68 -19.56 -0.32 9.65
C ASN A 68 -20.93 0.27 9.22
N HIS A 69 -21.48 -0.13 8.08
CA HIS A 69 -22.83 0.31 7.66
C HIS A 69 -23.96 -0.28 8.52
N LYS A 70 -23.78 -1.47 9.10
CA LYS A 70 -24.78 -2.07 9.98
C LYS A 70 -24.85 -1.40 11.36
N ARG A 71 -23.74 -0.85 11.85
CA ARG A 71 -23.69 -0.12 13.14
C ARG A 71 -24.33 1.27 13.07
N LYS A 72 -24.26 1.95 11.92
CA LYS A 72 -24.86 3.28 11.74
C LYS A 72 -26.40 3.27 11.58
N ARG A 73 -27.02 2.11 11.40
CA ARG A 73 -28.49 1.97 11.32
C ARG A 73 -29.14 1.46 12.62
N ALA A 74 -28.34 1.21 13.66
CA ALA A 74 -28.78 0.67 14.94
C ALA A 74 -28.55 1.65 16.11
N SER A 75 -28.41 2.94 15.83
CA SER A 75 -28.26 3.99 16.84
C SER A 75 -29.27 5.10 16.65
#